data_AF-A0A916GXM3-F1
#
_entry.id   AF-A0A916GXM3-F1
#
_cell.length_a   1.000
_cell.length_b   1.000
_cell.length_c   1.000
_cell.angle_alpha   90.00
_cell.angle_beta   90.00
_cell.angle_gamma   90.00
#
_symmetry.space_group_name_H-M   'P 1'
#
loop_
_entity.id
_entity.type
_entity.pdbx_description
1 polymer ?
#
loop_
_entity_poly.entity_id
_entity_poly.type
_entity_poly.pdbx_seq_one_letter_code
_entity_poly.pdbx_strand_id
1 'polypeptide(L)'
;MPVILGQVEMDDLAKKLAKMRFNRAKAHVRSLDKKGKLDIFRVVVGANQWHTKYTLPTLGLQIILVERREETGSPNHLGFRRTRFRYVEARVEPIPDKVRERLIEKADDAAAV
;
A
#
# COMPACT_ATOMS: atom_id res chain seq x y z
N MET A 1 10.02 17.14 -11.50
CA MET A 1 9.21 16.25 -12.36
C MET A 1 9.13 14.88 -11.70
N PRO A 2 7.95 14.23 -11.62
CA PRO A 2 7.84 12.89 -11.04
C PRO A 2 8.60 11.89 -11.92
N VAL A 3 9.44 11.06 -11.30
CA VAL A 3 10.11 9.96 -11.99
C VAL A 3 9.08 8.83 -12.09
N ILE A 4 8.50 8.63 -13.27
CA ILE A 4 7.55 7.55 -13.51
C ILE A 4 8.38 6.27 -13.68
N LEU A 5 8.28 5.35 -12.72
CA LEU A 5 8.91 4.04 -12.87
C LEU A 5 8.30 3.30 -14.06
N GLY A 6 9.16 2.67 -14.86
CA GLY A 6 8.72 1.82 -15.95
C GLY A 6 8.00 0.57 -15.44
N GLN A 7 7.19 -0.09 -16.28
CA GLN A 7 6.45 -1.29 -15.91
C GLN A 7 7.34 -2.37 -15.28
N VAL A 8 8.53 -2.59 -15.85
CA VAL A 8 9.51 -3.57 -15.36
C VAL A 8 9.97 -3.23 -13.94
N GLU A 9 10.26 -1.97 -13.66
CA GLU A 9 10.72 -1.55 -12.34
C GLU A 9 9.60 -1.63 -11.30
N MET A 10 8.36 -1.35 -11.70
CA MET A 10 7.18 -1.55 -10.86
C MET A 10 6.98 -3.02 -10.50
N ASP A 11 7.10 -3.92 -11.49
CA ASP A 11 6.98 -5.37 -11.29
C ASP A 11 8.09 -5.90 -10.37
N ASP A 12 9.31 -5.41 -10.53
CA ASP A 12 10.44 -5.79 -9.67
C ASP A 12 10.28 -5.27 -8.25
N LEU A 13 9.76 -4.04 -8.08
CA LEU A 13 9.41 -3.51 -6.77
C LEU A 13 8.31 -4.33 -6.11
N ALA A 14 7.27 -4.72 -6.86
CA ALA A 14 6.19 -5.56 -6.36
C ALA A 14 6.72 -6.92 -5.88
N LYS A 15 7.54 -7.60 -6.70
CA LYS A 15 8.20 -8.87 -6.35
C LYS A 15 9.08 -8.74 -5.12
N LYS A 16 9.85 -7.65 -5.02
CA LYS A 16 10.73 -7.36 -3.88
C LYS A 16 9.90 -7.18 -2.60
N LEU A 17 8.83 -6.40 -2.65
CA LEU A 17 7.95 -6.14 -1.51
C LEU A 17 7.18 -7.40 -1.08
N ALA A 18 6.75 -8.24 -2.02
CA ALA A 18 6.04 -9.49 -1.72
C ALA A 18 6.91 -10.50 -0.96
N LYS A 19 8.22 -10.52 -1.21
CA LYS A 19 9.18 -11.38 -0.50
C LYS A 19 9.48 -10.93 0.94
N MET A 20 9.09 -9.71 1.32
CA MET A 20 9.33 -9.18 2.67
C MET A 20 8.21 -9.58 3.65
N ARG A 21 8.54 -9.56 4.95
CA ARG A 21 7.50 -9.54 5.99
C ARG A 21 6.72 -8.23 5.92
N PHE A 22 5.41 -8.26 6.20
CA PHE A 22 4.52 -7.09 6.13
C PHE A 22 5.12 -5.82 6.73
N ASN A 23 5.60 -5.87 7.97
CA ASN A 23 6.17 -4.69 8.64
C ASN A 23 7.43 -4.16 7.95
N ARG A 24 8.24 -5.05 7.35
CA ARG A 24 9.42 -4.64 6.56
C ARG A 24 9.01 -4.04 5.23
N ALA A 25 8.04 -4.63 4.52
CA ALA A 25 7.48 -4.06 3.29
C ALA A 25 6.89 -2.66 3.57
N LYS A 26 6.11 -2.53 4.64
CA LYS A 26 5.52 -1.28 5.11
C LYS A 26 6.58 -0.21 5.41
N ALA A 27 7.63 -0.57 6.14
CA ALA A 27 8.73 0.34 6.44
C ALA A 27 9.50 0.73 5.17
N HIS A 28 9.74 -0.22 4.26
CA HIS A 28 10.40 0.04 2.99
C HIS A 28 9.61 1.05 2.15
N VAL A 29 8.30 0.83 1.96
CA VAL A 29 7.43 1.76 1.22
C VAL A 29 7.50 3.17 1.80
N ARG A 30 7.46 3.31 3.13
CA ARG A 30 7.59 4.61 3.80
C ARG A 30 8.95 5.29 3.57
N SER A 31 10.01 4.52 3.33
CA SER A 31 11.34 5.06 3.05
C SER A 31 11.55 5.47 1.58
N LEU A 32 10.71 4.99 0.66
CA LEU A 32 10.88 5.25 -0.78
C LEU A 32 10.57 6.70 -1.16
N ASP A 33 9.61 7.34 -0.48
CA ASP A 33 9.20 8.71 -0.78
C ASP A 33 8.96 9.47 0.52
N LYS A 34 9.73 10.55 0.75
CA LYS A 34 9.58 11.42 1.92
C LYS A 34 8.22 12.14 1.94
N LYS A 35 7.63 12.39 0.77
CA LYS A 35 6.28 12.95 0.62
C LYS A 35 5.20 11.87 0.56
N GLY A 36 5.59 10.60 0.73
CA GLY A 36 4.67 9.47 0.71
C GLY A 36 3.62 9.53 1.81
N LYS A 37 2.38 9.20 1.46
CA LYS A 37 1.24 9.20 2.36
C LYS A 37 0.66 7.79 2.50
N LEU A 38 0.26 7.45 3.72
CA LEU A 38 -0.60 6.29 3.99
C LEU A 38 -2.06 6.71 3.78
N ASP A 39 -2.73 6.12 2.79
CA ASP A 39 -4.13 6.46 2.47
C ASP A 39 -5.11 5.64 3.30
N ILE A 40 -4.89 4.32 3.35
CA ILE A 40 -5.71 3.39 4.11
C ILE A 40 -4.83 2.35 4.80
N PHE A 41 -5.20 1.96 6.01
CA PHE A 41 -4.52 0.94 6.78
C PHE A 41 -5.47 -0.21 7.09
N ARG A 42 -5.16 -1.42 6.58
CA ARG A 42 -5.93 -2.65 6.82
C ARG A 42 -7.44 -2.46 6.65
N VAL A 43 -7.85 -1.88 5.53
CA VAL A 43 -9.27 -1.78 5.17
C VAL A 43 -9.68 -3.00 4.36
N VAL A 44 -10.85 -3.55 4.66
CA VAL A 44 -11.39 -4.72 3.94
C VAL A 44 -11.78 -4.30 2.52
N VAL A 45 -11.30 -5.02 1.52
CA VAL A 45 -11.62 -4.80 0.11
C VAL A 45 -12.00 -6.14 -0.52
N GLY A 46 -13.29 -6.33 -0.81
CA GLY A 46 -13.82 -7.60 -1.31
C GLY A 46 -13.85 -8.73 -0.26
N ALA A 47 -13.96 -9.97 -0.73
CA ALA A 47 -13.99 -11.14 0.15
C ALA A 47 -12.58 -11.51 0.62
N ASN A 48 -12.33 -11.38 1.93
CA ASN A 48 -11.14 -11.82 2.64
C ASN A 48 -9.79 -11.12 2.33
N GLN A 49 -9.79 -9.91 1.75
CA GLN A 49 -8.56 -9.13 1.55
C GLN A 49 -8.57 -7.85 2.39
N TRP A 50 -7.45 -7.59 3.04
CA TRP A 50 -7.17 -6.38 3.81
C TRP A 50 -6.08 -5.62 3.09
N HIS A 51 -6.39 -4.40 2.67
CA HIS A 51 -5.49 -3.57 1.89
C HIS A 51 -4.89 -2.49 2.78
N THR A 52 -3.58 -2.30 2.66
CA THR A 52 -2.88 -1.13 3.18
C THR A 52 -2.28 -0.40 1.99
N LYS A 53 -2.73 0.84 1.75
CA LYS A 53 -2.41 1.60 0.54
C LYS A 53 -1.58 2.83 0.84
N TYR A 54 -0.56 3.03 0.02
CA TYR A 54 0.30 4.20 0.04
C TYR A 54 0.23 4.92 -1.30
N THR A 55 0.27 6.25 -1.26
CA THR A 55 0.50 7.11 -2.43
C THR A 55 1.86 7.78 -2.27
N LEU A 56 2.71 7.61 -3.28
CA LEU A 56 4.08 8.10 -3.35
C LEU A 56 4.17 9.15 -4.46
N PRO A 57 3.81 10.42 -4.17
CA PRO A 57 3.61 11.45 -5.19
C PRO A 57 4.87 11.78 -5.98
N THR A 58 6.05 11.70 -5.37
CA THR A 58 7.33 12.02 -6.05
C THR A 58 7.70 10.96 -7.09
N LEU A 59 7.34 9.70 -6.80
CA LEU A 59 7.57 8.56 -7.68
C LEU A 59 6.40 8.30 -8.63
N GLY A 60 5.29 9.03 -8.49
CA GLY A 60 4.09 8.79 -9.30
C GLY A 60 3.46 7.41 -9.06
N LEU A 61 3.69 6.80 -7.88
CA LEU A 61 3.27 5.42 -7.59
C LEU A 61 2.19 5.32 -6.51
N GLN A 62 1.36 4.30 -6.65
CA GLN A 62 0.47 3.77 -5.64
C GLN A 62 0.91 2.34 -5.30
N ILE A 63 1.10 2.07 -4.01
CA ILE A 63 1.52 0.76 -3.53
C ILE A 63 0.46 0.19 -2.59
N ILE A 64 0.00 -1.01 -2.87
CA ILE A 64 -1.01 -1.74 -2.08
C ILE A 64 -0.35 -2.99 -1.49
N LEU A 65 -0.29 -3.06 -0.17
CA LEU A 65 0.11 -4.27 0.56
C LEU A 65 -1.16 -5.05 0.92
N VAL A 66 -1.27 -6.27 0.43
CA VAL A 66 -2.46 -7.11 0.59
C VAL A 66 -2.22 -8.18 1.64
N GLU A 67 -3.06 -8.19 2.67
CA GLU A 67 -3.16 -9.24 3.67
C GLU A 67 -4.44 -10.05 3.46
N ARG A 68 -4.41 -11.35 3.78
CA ARG A 68 -5.60 -12.21 3.89
C ARG A 68 -5.84 -12.58 5.33
N ARG A 69 -7.11 -12.61 5.71
CA ARG A 69 -7.52 -13.13 7.01
C ARG A 69 -7.49 -14.64 6.99
N GLU A 70 -6.79 -15.22 7.95
CA GLU A 70 -6.77 -16.66 8.21
C GLU A 70 -7.31 -16.89 9.63
N GLU A 71 -8.29 -17.76 9.76
CA GLU A 71 -8.70 -18.29 11.06
C GLU A 71 -7.72 -19.38 11.46
N THR A 72 -7.20 -19.32 12.69
CA THR A 72 -6.24 -20.29 13.19
C THR A 72 -6.60 -20.79 14.58
N GLY A 73 -6.42 -22.10 14.77
CA GLY A 73 -6.64 -22.80 16.04
C GLY A 73 -8.10 -23.15 16.32
N SER A 74 -8.29 -23.91 17.40
CA SER A 74 -9.61 -24.23 17.92
C SER A 74 -10.29 -22.99 18.50
N PRO A 75 -11.64 -22.91 18.47
CA PRO A 75 -12.38 -21.90 19.18
C PRO A 75 -11.98 -21.85 20.67
N ASN A 76 -11.92 -20.65 21.24
CA ASN A 76 -11.77 -20.50 22.69
C ASN A 76 -13.07 -20.91 23.42
N HIS A 77 -13.07 -20.85 24.75
CA HIS A 77 -14.24 -21.17 25.58
C HIS A 77 -15.48 -20.30 25.32
N LEU A 78 -15.34 -19.20 24.58
CA LEU A 78 -16.43 -18.31 24.15
C LEU A 78 -16.83 -18.54 22.67
N GLY A 79 -16.28 -19.56 22.00
CA GLY A 79 -16.57 -19.88 20.60
C GLY A 79 -15.80 -19.03 19.57
N PHE A 80 -14.90 -18.13 19.99
CA PHE A 80 -14.13 -17.29 19.07
C PHE A 80 -12.82 -17.95 18.63
N ARG A 81 -12.53 -17.90 17.32
CA ARG A 81 -11.25 -18.34 16.74
C ARG A 81 -10.23 -17.21 16.70
N ARG A 82 -8.95 -17.54 16.89
CA ARG A 82 -7.88 -16.56 16.70
C ARG A 82 -7.79 -16.20 15.23
N THR A 83 -7.76 -14.90 14.97
CA THR A 83 -7.60 -14.37 13.61
C THR A 83 -6.15 -13.97 13.39
N ARG A 84 -5.56 -14.38 12.28
CA ARG A 84 -4.25 -13.91 11.81
C ARG A 84 -4.40 -13.25 10.45
N PHE A 85 -3.50 -12.32 10.16
CA PHE A 85 -3.39 -11.67 8.86
C PHE A 85 -2.10 -12.14 8.20
N ARG A 86 -2.25 -12.84 7.09
CA ARG A 86 -1.13 -13.29 6.27
C ARG A 86 -0.93 -12.31 5.14
N TYR A 87 0.23 -11.68 5.08
CA TYR A 87 0.63 -10.88 3.94
C TYR A 87 0.90 -11.77 2.73
N VAL A 88 0.21 -11.49 1.62
CA VAL A 88 0.19 -12.36 0.44
C VAL A 88 0.87 -11.76 -0.78
N GLU A 89 0.71 -10.46 -1.02
CA GLU A 89 1.28 -9.79 -2.19
C GLU A 89 1.42 -8.28 -1.99
N ALA A 90 2.27 -7.66 -2.80
CA ALA A 90 2.28 -6.23 -3.06
C ALA A 90 1.83 -5.96 -4.49
N ARG A 91 1.03 -4.91 -4.68
CA ARG A 91 0.71 -4.35 -6.00
C ARG A 91 1.31 -2.97 -6.10
N VAL A 92 1.93 -2.69 -7.23
CA VAL A 92 2.54 -1.40 -7.55
C VAL A 92 1.89 -0.92 -8.82
N GLU A 93 1.25 0.23 -8.75
CA GLU A 93 0.45 0.82 -9.82
C GLU A 93 0.84 2.30 -9.98
N PRO A 94 0.69 2.89 -11.18
CA PRO A 94 0.80 4.33 -11.32
C PRO A 94 -0.32 5.05 -10.54
N ILE A 95 -0.06 6.26 -10.07
CA ILE A 95 -1.12 7.10 -9.48
C ILE A 95 -2.15 7.42 -10.57
N PRO A 96 -3.46 7.20 -10.32
CA PRO A 96 -4.51 7.57 -11.27
C PRO A 96 -4.50 9.07 -11.58
N ASP A 97 -4.77 9.45 -12.83
CA ASP A 97 -4.68 10.86 -13.29
C ASP A 97 -5.47 11.83 -12.41
N LYS A 98 -6.70 11.48 -12.04
CA LYS A 98 -7.54 12.30 -11.13
C LYS A 98 -6.91 12.56 -9.77
N VAL A 99 -6.15 11.59 -9.25
CA VAL A 99 -5.43 11.74 -7.97
C VAL A 99 -4.20 12.61 -8.18
N ARG A 100 -3.52 12.45 -9.31
CA ARG A 100 -2.37 13.26 -9.70
C ARG A 100 -2.75 14.74 -9.86
N GLU A 101 -3.84 15.04 -10.55
CA GLU A 101 -4.40 16.40 -10.71
C GLU A 101 -4.64 17.06 -9.36
N ARG A 102 -5.37 16.38 -8.46
CA ARG A 102 -5.63 16.88 -7.10
C ARG A 102 -4.37 17.13 -6.27
N LEU A 103 -3.31 16.35 -6.50
CA LEU A 103 -2.03 16.55 -5.82
C LEU A 103 -1.29 17.79 -6.35
N ILE A 104 -1.46 18.12 -7.63
CA ILE A 104 -0.91 19.33 -8.25
C ILE A 104 -1.66 20.56 -7.72
N GLU A 105 -2.99 20.56 -7.75
CA GLU A 105 -3.83 21.65 -7.21
C GLU A 105 -3.43 22.01 -5.77
N LYS A 106 -3.29 21.00 -4.91
CA LYS A 106 -2.87 21.22 -3.52
C LYS A 106 -1.46 21.76 -3.36
N ALA A 107 -0.56 21.42 -4.29
CA ALA A 107 0.81 21.92 -4.25
C ALA A 107 0.86 23.40 -4.64
N ASP A 108 0.05 23.80 -5.62
CA ASP A 108 -0.07 25.19 -6.07
C ASP A 108 -0.73 26.06 -4.99
N ASP A 109 -1.81 25.59 -4.35
CA ASP A 109 -2.45 26.27 -3.21
C ASP A 109 -1.47 26.49 -2.06
N ALA A 110 -0.61 25.50 -1.78
CA ALA A 110 0.39 25.60 -0.71
C ALA A 110 1.57 26.52 -1.05
N ALA A 111 1.79 26.82 -2.33
CA ALA A 111 2.84 27.74 -2.78
C ALA A 111 2.34 29.19 -2.90
N ALA A 112 1.02 29.40 -2.92
CA ALA A 112 0.38 30.71 -3.00
C ALA A 112 0.15 31.38 -1.63
N VAL A 113 0.54 30.72 -0.53
CA VAL A 113 0.45 31.19 0.87
C VAL A 113 1.86 31.43 1.42
#